data_AF-A0A7Y1YJR1-F1
#
_entry.id   AF-A0A7Y1YJR1-F1
#
_cell.length_a   1.000
_cell.length_b   1.000
_cell.length_c   1.000
_cell.angle_alpha   90.00
_cell.angle_beta   90.00
_cell.angle_gamma   90.00
#
_symmetry.space_group_name_H-M   'P 1'
#
loop_
_entity.id
_entity.type
_entity.pdbx_description
1 polymer ?
#
loop_
_entity_poly.entity_id
_entity_poly.type
_entity_poly.pdbx_seq_one_letter_code
_entity_poly.pdbx_strand_id
1 'polypeptide(L)'
;MSLSIVTIAIIAANVIISLKGFNDFEFFEKYKFNVGGVQRGEKLRGFTSAFLHVDMTHLLFNMITLYFFTDFVIRKVGEVNFIIIYLGSLLLGSLLSYYFHKDEY
;
A
#
# COMPACT_ATOMS: atom_id res chain seq x y z
N MET A 1 11.12 -22.81 -1.86
CA MET A 1 10.41 -21.55 -1.56
C MET A 1 9.00 -21.71 -2.09
N SER A 2 8.00 -21.93 -1.23
CA SER A 2 6.60 -21.99 -1.63
C SER A 2 6.02 -20.60 -1.45
N LEU A 3 5.58 -19.94 -2.52
CA LEU A 3 4.89 -18.67 -2.38
C LEU A 3 3.53 -18.90 -1.73
N SER A 4 3.28 -18.22 -0.61
CA SER A 4 1.94 -18.17 -0.04
C SER A 4 0.99 -17.48 -1.03
N ILE A 5 -0.24 -17.98 -1.08
CA ILE A 5 -1.33 -17.36 -1.84
C ILE A 5 -1.53 -15.90 -1.40
N VAL A 6 -1.26 -15.59 -0.12
CA VAL A 6 -1.36 -14.24 0.45
C VAL A 6 -0.35 -13.30 -0.20
N THR A 7 0.90 -13.74 -0.35
CA THR A 7 1.95 -12.95 -1.01
C THR A 7 1.58 -12.63 -2.46
N ILE A 8 1.11 -13.64 -3.19
CA ILE A 8 0.68 -13.49 -4.59
C ILE A 8 -0.47 -12.49 -4.68
N ALA A 9 -1.48 -12.62 -3.82
CA ALA A 9 -2.63 -11.74 -3.81
C ALA A 9 -2.24 -10.28 -3.54
N ILE A 10 -1.34 -10.03 -2.57
CA ILE A 10 -0.88 -8.68 -2.25
C ILE A 10 -0.06 -8.09 -3.40
N ILE A 11 0.86 -8.87 -3.99
CA ILE A 11 1.66 -8.41 -5.14
C ILE A 11 0.72 -8.06 -6.30
N ALA A 12 -0.21 -8.96 -6.64
CA ALA A 12 -1.16 -8.75 -7.71
C ALA A 12 -2.02 -7.49 -7.49
N ALA A 13 -2.52 -7.28 -6.27
CA ALA A 13 -3.30 -6.09 -5.93
C ALA A 13 -2.49 -4.80 -6.13
N ASN A 14 -1.26 -4.73 -5.62
CA ASN A 14 -0.38 -3.57 -5.79
C ASN A 14 -0.08 -3.31 -7.27
N VAL A 15 0.27 -4.35 -8.04
CA VAL A 15 0.59 -4.23 -9.45
C VAL A 15 -0.63 -3.76 -10.25
N ILE A 16 -1.79 -4.41 -10.11
CA ILE A 16 -2.99 -4.06 -10.87
C ILE A 16 -3.43 -2.62 -10.58
N ILE A 17 -3.46 -2.23 -9.30
CA ILE A 17 -3.90 -0.90 -8.88
C ILE A 17 -2.90 0.16 -9.35
N SER A 18 -1.60 -0.09 -9.23
CA SER A 18 -0.56 0.86 -9.66
C SER A 18 -0.49 0.99 -11.18
N LEU A 19 -0.59 -0.11 -11.94
CA LEU A 19 -0.64 -0.05 -13.40
C LEU A 19 -1.86 0.73 -13.89
N LYS A 20 -3.00 0.60 -13.21
CA LYS A 20 -4.15 1.45 -13.51
C LYS A 20 -3.85 2.93 -13.23
N GLY A 21 -3.26 3.23 -12.07
CA GLY A 21 -2.86 4.60 -11.72
C GLY A 21 -1.84 5.23 -12.69
N PHE A 22 -0.89 4.46 -13.21
CA PHE A 22 0.09 4.97 -14.17
C PHE A 22 -0.54 5.36 -15.51
N ASN A 23 -1.61 4.68 -15.93
CA ASN A 23 -2.26 4.92 -17.21
C ASN A 23 -3.46 5.88 -17.11
N ASP A 24 -3.95 6.15 -15.90
CA ASP A 24 -5.15 6.94 -15.64
C ASP A 24 -4.86 7.96 -14.53
N PHE A 25 -4.56 9.19 -14.95
CA PHE A 25 -4.26 10.29 -14.05
C PHE A 25 -5.44 10.63 -13.12
N GLU A 26 -6.67 10.52 -13.60
CA GLU A 26 -7.86 10.79 -12.77
C GLU A 26 -8.01 9.73 -11.69
N PHE A 27 -7.80 8.46 -12.03
CA PHE A 27 -7.74 7.37 -11.06
C PHE A 27 -6.63 7.58 -10.04
N PHE A 28 -5.43 7.95 -10.50
CA PHE A 28 -4.30 8.23 -9.61
C PHE A 28 -4.63 9.37 -8.64
N GLU A 29 -5.08 10.52 -9.13
CA GLU A 29 -5.44 11.67 -8.31
C GLU A 29 -6.56 11.36 -7.32
N LYS A 30 -7.53 10.53 -7.70
CA LYS A 30 -8.66 10.16 -6.85
C LYS A 30 -8.27 9.30 -5.66
N TYR A 31 -7.33 8.37 -5.85
CA TYR A 31 -7.00 7.33 -4.87
C TYR A 31 -5.64 7.50 -4.19
N LYS A 32 -4.78 8.41 -4.68
CA LYS A 32 -3.50 8.73 -4.01
C LYS A 32 -3.73 9.32 -2.63
N PHE A 33 -2.71 9.22 -1.79
CA PHE A 33 -2.74 9.87 -0.49
C PHE A 33 -2.72 11.39 -0.68
N ASN A 34 -3.64 12.09 -0.03
CA ASN A 34 -3.70 13.54 -0.07
C ASN A 34 -4.34 14.05 1.22
N VAL A 35 -3.57 14.80 2.00
CA VAL A 35 -3.98 15.30 3.32
C VAL A 35 -5.23 16.16 3.22
N GLY A 36 -5.27 17.11 2.29
CA GLY A 36 -6.44 17.98 2.09
C GLY A 36 -7.72 17.21 1.71
N GLY A 37 -7.61 16.18 0.88
CA GLY A 37 -8.73 15.29 0.55
C GLY A 37 -9.24 14.51 1.75
N VAL A 38 -8.32 13.96 2.55
CA VAL A 38 -8.65 13.26 3.81
C VAL A 38 -9.35 14.22 4.80
N GLN A 39 -8.88 15.47 4.92
CA GLN A 39 -9.53 16.51 5.74
C GLN A 39 -10.94 16.83 5.27
N ARG A 40 -11.18 16.85 3.95
CA ARG A 40 -12.50 17.06 3.33
C ARG A 40 -13.44 15.85 3.41
N GLY A 41 -13.00 14.75 4.05
CA GLY A 41 -13.82 13.56 4.28
C GLY A 41 -13.50 12.38 3.36
N GLU A 42 -12.53 12.47 2.46
CA GLU A 42 -12.10 11.39 1.56
C GLU A 42 -11.20 10.37 2.27
N LYS A 43 -11.65 9.86 3.43
CA LYS A 43 -10.86 8.96 4.31
C LYS A 43 -10.38 7.68 3.62
N LEU A 44 -11.10 7.23 2.58
CA LEU A 44 -10.71 6.09 1.77
C LEU A 44 -9.32 6.24 1.13
N ARG A 45 -8.89 7.49 0.86
CA ARG A 45 -7.55 7.78 0.33
C ARG A 45 -6.43 7.25 1.20
N GLY A 46 -6.62 7.19 2.52
CA GLY A 46 -5.64 6.65 3.46
C GLY A 46 -5.40 5.14 3.28
N PHE A 47 -6.40 4.40 2.83
CA PHE A 47 -6.27 2.97 2.57
C PHE A 47 -5.94 2.68 1.11
N THR A 48 -6.59 3.37 0.16
CA THR A 48 -6.37 3.11 -1.27
C THR A 48 -4.96 3.49 -1.72
N SER A 49 -4.37 4.51 -1.10
CA SER A 49 -3.00 4.94 -1.42
C SER A 49 -1.95 3.88 -1.09
N ALA A 50 -2.24 2.96 -0.18
CA ALA A 50 -1.33 1.88 0.18
C ALA A 50 -0.98 0.94 -0.98
N PHE A 51 -1.84 0.88 -2.00
CA PHE A 51 -1.67 0.01 -3.16
C PHE A 51 -1.21 0.78 -4.41
N LEU A 52 -1.14 2.10 -4.33
CA LEU A 52 -0.70 2.98 -5.41
C LEU A 52 0.76 3.35 -5.22
N HIS A 53 1.50 3.32 -6.32
CA HIS A 53 2.89 3.76 -6.39
C HIS A 53 2.98 4.97 -7.33
N VAL A 54 4.00 5.81 -7.15
CA VAL A 54 4.18 7.03 -7.95
C VAL A 54 4.80 6.72 -9.32
N ASP A 55 5.62 5.67 -9.40
CA ASP A 55 6.27 5.25 -10.64
C ASP A 55 6.58 3.73 -10.65
N MET A 56 6.97 3.24 -11.83
CA MET A 56 7.28 1.82 -12.05
C MET A 56 8.47 1.33 -11.24
N THR A 57 9.48 2.18 -11.02
CA THR A 57 10.69 1.81 -10.27
C THR A 57 10.34 1.57 -8.81
N HIS A 58 9.60 2.49 -8.18
CA HIS A 58 9.07 2.31 -6.83
C HIS A 58 8.22 1.04 -6.69
N LEU A 59 7.31 0.79 -7.63
CA LEU A 59 6.51 -0.43 -7.64
C LEU A 59 7.40 -1.68 -7.69
N LEU A 60 8.34 -1.72 -8.63
CA LEU A 60 9.22 -2.87 -8.84
C LEU A 60 10.05 -3.18 -7.58
N PHE A 61 10.70 -2.17 -6.99
CA PHE A 61 11.51 -2.36 -5.78
C PHE A 61 10.67 -2.84 -4.60
N ASN A 62 9.46 -2.32 -4.43
CA ASN A 62 8.56 -2.77 -3.37
C ASN A 62 8.11 -4.22 -3.59
N MET A 63 7.77 -4.62 -4.82
CA MET A 63 7.33 -5.98 -5.11
C MET A 63 8.47 -7.00 -4.96
N ILE A 64 9.69 -6.64 -5.35
CA ILE A 64 10.89 -7.46 -5.13
C ILE A 64 11.14 -7.64 -3.62
N THR A 65 11.11 -6.55 -2.86
CA THR A 65 11.27 -6.59 -1.40
C THR A 65 10.18 -7.46 -0.77
N LEU A 66 8.92 -7.24 -1.12
CA LEU A 66 7.81 -8.04 -0.60
C LEU A 66 7.99 -9.52 -0.93
N TYR A 67 8.37 -9.86 -2.16
CA TYR A 67 8.60 -11.24 -2.60
C TYR A 67 9.67 -11.96 -1.75
N PHE A 68 10.81 -11.31 -1.49
CA PHE A 68 11.91 -11.92 -0.73
C PHE A 68 11.62 -12.02 0.77
N PHE A 69 11.02 -10.99 1.37
CA PHE A 69 10.86 -10.93 2.83
C PHE A 69 9.61 -11.64 3.33
N THR A 70 8.55 -11.74 2.52
CA THR A 70 7.25 -12.24 3.02
C THR A 70 7.30 -13.69 3.48
N ASP A 71 7.94 -14.60 2.74
CA ASP A 71 8.06 -16.02 3.16
C ASP A 71 8.78 -16.15 4.51
N PHE A 72 9.84 -15.35 4.72
CA PHE A 72 10.56 -15.32 5.98
C PHE A 72 9.66 -14.84 7.14
N VAL A 73 8.90 -13.77 6.93
CA VAL A 73 7.99 -13.22 7.96
C VAL A 73 6.85 -14.20 8.24
N ILE A 74 6.17 -14.73 7.22
CA ILE A 74 5.07 -15.68 7.35
C ILE A 74 5.50 -16.92 8.13
N ARG A 75 6.71 -17.47 7.88
CA ARG A 75 7.22 -18.62 8.65
C ARG A 75 7.43 -18.33 10.14
N LYS A 76 7.61 -17.06 10.52
CA LYS A 76 7.83 -16.64 11.90
C LYS A 76 6.54 -16.31 12.62
N VAL A 77 5.61 -15.63 11.96
CA VAL A 77 4.40 -15.09 12.59
C VAL A 77 3.12 -15.81 12.17
N GLY A 78 3.14 -16.57 11.08
CA GLY A 78 1.96 -17.17 10.45
C GLY A 78 1.25 -16.24 9.47
N GLU A 79 0.46 -16.79 8.54
CA GLU A 79 -0.19 -16.03 7.46
C GLU A 79 -1.19 -14.98 7.98
N VAL A 80 -2.03 -15.35 8.96
CA VAL A 80 -3.04 -14.45 9.53
C VAL A 80 -2.39 -13.25 10.21
N ASN A 81 -1.36 -13.49 11.03
CA ASN A 81 -0.64 -12.41 11.70
C ASN A 81 0.12 -11.54 10.70
N PHE A 82 0.68 -12.12 9.63
CA PHE A 82 1.28 -11.34 8.56
C PHE A 82 0.27 -10.40 7.91
N ILE A 83 -0.96 -10.85 7.62
CA ILE A 83 -2.01 -9.98 7.08
C ILE A 83 -2.34 -8.85 8.05
N ILE A 84 -2.49 -9.14 9.34
CA ILE A 84 -2.76 -8.13 10.37
C ILE A 84 -1.63 -7.11 10.45
N ILE A 85 -0.38 -7.58 10.45
CA ILE A 85 0.80 -6.70 10.47
C ILE A 85 0.84 -5.84 9.21
N TYR A 86 0.59 -6.43 8.03
CA TYR A 86 0.59 -5.73 6.75
C TYR A 86 -0.48 -4.63 6.73
N LEU A 87 -1.75 -4.96 6.99
CA LEU A 87 -2.85 -4.00 7.01
C LEU A 87 -2.70 -2.96 8.13
N GLY A 88 -2.23 -3.38 9.30
CA GLY A 88 -1.97 -2.50 10.43
C GLY A 88 -0.88 -1.47 10.13
N SER A 89 0.23 -1.91 9.53
CA SER A 89 1.34 -1.04 9.14
C SER A 89 0.90 -0.02 8.09
N LEU A 90 0.06 -0.43 7.13
CA LEU A 90 -0.51 0.49 6.14
C LEU A 90 -1.39 1.56 6.78
N LEU A 91 -2.36 1.15 7.61
CA LEU A 91 -3.29 2.08 8.27
C LEU A 91 -2.56 3.04 9.21
N LEU A 92 -1.66 2.53 10.05
CA LEU A 92 -0.89 3.33 10.98
C LEU A 92 0.07 4.28 10.25
N GLY A 93 0.71 3.82 9.18
CA GLY A 93 1.58 4.65 8.35
C GLY A 93 0.83 5.82 7.72
N SER A 94 -0.34 5.56 7.11
CA SER A 94 -1.20 6.61 6.55
C SER A 94 -1.73 7.58 7.62
N LEU A 95 -2.09 7.07 8.81
CA LEU A 95 -2.57 7.89 9.92
C LEU A 95 -1.46 8.77 10.50
N LEU A 96 -0.24 8.23 10.68
CA LEU A 96 0.92 8.99 11.13
C LEU A 96 1.28 10.07 10.10
N SER A 97 1.31 9.72 8.82
CA SER A 97 1.56 10.67 7.73
C SER A 97 0.54 11.82 7.77
N TYR A 98 -0.75 11.49 7.90
CA TYR A 98 -1.79 12.50 8.09
C TYR A 98 -1.54 13.36 9.35
N TYR A 99 -1.27 12.73 10.49
CA TYR A 99 -1.09 13.43 11.75
C TYR A 99 0.04 14.46 11.72
N PHE A 100 1.17 14.13 11.07
CA PHE A 100 2.30 15.04 10.96
C PHE A 100 2.08 16.15 9.93
N HIS A 101 1.43 15.87 8.80
CA HIS A 101 1.32 16.82 7.69
C HIS A 101 -0.04 17.55 7.64
N LYS A 102 -0.95 17.30 8.59
CA LYS A 102 -2.30 17.93 8.61
C LYS A 102 -2.27 19.46 8.77
N ASP A 103 -1.22 20.01 9.36
CA ASP A 103 -1.10 21.44 9.64
C ASP A 103 -0.12 22.15 8.70
N GLU A 104 0.46 21.42 7.73
CA GLU A 104 1.32 21.97 6.69
C GLU A 104 0.44 22.50 5.54
N TYR A 105 0.55 23.81 5.29
CA TYR A 105 -0.20 24.54 4.26
C TYR A 105 0.58 24.65 2.94
#